data_AF-A0A382TIP4-F1
#
_entry.id   AF-A0A382TIP4-F1
#
_cell.length_a   1.000
_cell.length_b   1.000
_cell.length_c   1.000
_cell.angle_alpha   90.00
_cell.angle_beta   90.00
_cell.angle_gamma   90.00
#
_symmetry.space_group_name_H-M   'P 1'
#
loop_
_entity.id
_entity.type
_entity.pdbx_description
1 polymer ?
#
loop_
_entity_poly.entity_id
_entity_poly.type
_entity_poly.pdbx_seq_one_letter_code
_entity_poly.pdbx_strand_id
1 'polypeptide(L)'
;QQRLLVIDYKSGFVSDDGGVDERYSDQLLLYAHLSVERFGIGSADAYLLSLREGLVPVDVSEEQRNKYVRRAIDEIRTYDQRVPGPQPAMPSEDTCRWCNHVCACDQVWDEIGSGQILEPWGGHALEGKLLDSPTMARNDLSAARIRVERGTVTGDVTISDIPRGPTGGLSEGSRVRIVGLRQIRDEAQGLAWVERKSQLLASP
;
A
#
# COMPACT_ATOMS: atom_id res chain seq x y z
N GLN A 1 -37.05 15.82 -17.54
CA GLN A 1 -35.76 15.52 -18.19
C GLN A 1 -35.32 14.14 -17.73
N GLN A 2 -34.81 13.29 -18.61
CA GLN A 2 -34.16 12.05 -18.19
C GLN A 2 -32.87 12.38 -17.45
N ARG A 3 -32.60 11.67 -16.35
CA ARG A 3 -31.38 11.77 -15.55
C ARG A 3 -30.83 10.37 -15.33
N LEU A 4 -29.52 10.24 -15.33
CA LEU A 4 -28.85 9.01 -14.93
C LEU A 4 -28.77 8.95 -13.40
N LEU A 5 -28.81 7.74 -12.84
CA LEU A 5 -28.60 7.51 -11.42
C LEU A 5 -27.39 6.59 -11.25
N VAL A 6 -26.38 7.07 -10.52
CA VAL A 6 -25.18 6.32 -10.19
C VAL A 6 -25.20 6.03 -8.68
N ILE A 7 -25.11 4.76 -8.30
CA ILE A 7 -25.05 4.34 -6.90
C ILE A 7 -23.83 3.44 -6.71
N ASP A 8 -22.99 3.79 -5.76
CA ASP A 8 -21.82 3.00 -5.37
C ASP A 8 -21.99 2.50 -3.93
N TYR A 9 -21.86 1.19 -3.74
CA TYR A 9 -22.15 0.51 -2.47
C TYR A 9 -20.87 0.41 -1.63
N LYS A 10 -20.91 0.93 -0.39
CA LYS A 10 -19.78 0.93 0.53
C LYS A 10 -20.13 0.22 1.83
N SER A 11 -19.26 -0.68 2.28
CA SER A 11 -19.48 -1.46 3.51
C SER A 11 -19.18 -0.68 4.80
N GLY A 12 -18.37 0.37 4.70
CA GLY A 12 -17.93 1.20 5.83
C GLY A 12 -18.48 2.62 5.79
N PHE A 13 -17.91 3.47 6.63
CA PHE A 13 -18.11 4.90 6.57
C PHE A 13 -17.55 5.44 5.24
N VAL A 14 -18.24 6.43 4.69
CA VAL A 14 -17.89 7.17 3.48
C VAL A 14 -17.62 8.64 3.75
N SER A 15 -17.84 9.09 4.98
CA SER A 15 -17.50 10.43 5.45
C SER A 15 -16.48 10.41 6.58
N ASP A 16 -15.73 11.51 6.69
CA ASP A 16 -14.83 11.84 7.80
C ASP A 16 -15.20 13.20 8.42
N ASP A 17 -14.39 13.73 9.34
CA ASP A 17 -14.64 14.96 10.11
C ASP A 17 -14.66 16.23 9.23
N GLY A 18 -15.65 16.35 8.34
CA GLY A 18 -15.84 17.51 7.47
C GLY A 18 -16.60 17.25 6.18
N GLY A 19 -16.75 16.00 5.74
CA GLY A 19 -17.47 15.70 4.50
C GLY A 19 -17.27 14.29 3.97
N VAL A 20 -17.74 14.06 2.74
CA VAL A 20 -17.50 12.80 2.02
C VAL A 20 -16.02 12.69 1.67
N ASP A 21 -15.41 11.54 1.94
CA ASP A 21 -14.03 11.24 1.56
C ASP A 21 -13.82 11.49 0.06
N GLU A 22 -12.80 12.29 -0.28
CA GLU A 22 -12.53 12.71 -1.65
C GLU A 22 -12.36 11.49 -2.58
N ARG A 23 -11.81 10.38 -2.10
CA ARG A 23 -11.61 9.15 -2.90
C ARG A 23 -12.93 8.55 -3.36
N TYR A 24 -13.98 8.64 -2.55
CA TYR A 24 -15.30 8.15 -2.91
C TYR A 24 -16.02 9.14 -3.83
N SER A 25 -15.83 10.44 -3.60
CA SER A 25 -16.33 11.49 -4.49
C SER A 25 -15.75 11.37 -5.90
N ASP A 26 -14.44 11.16 -6.01
CA ASP A 26 -13.72 10.96 -7.27
C ASP A 26 -14.23 9.77 -8.08
N GLN A 27 -14.52 8.64 -7.42
CA GLN A 27 -15.09 7.45 -8.07
C GLN A 27 -16.44 7.78 -8.72
N LEU A 28 -17.33 8.45 -7.99
CA LEU A 28 -18.65 8.83 -8.50
C LEU A 28 -18.57 9.90 -9.60
N LEU A 29 -17.64 10.84 -9.51
CA LEU A 29 -17.38 11.83 -10.57
C LEU A 29 -16.96 11.15 -11.88
N LEU A 30 -16.06 10.17 -11.80
CA LEU A 30 -15.65 9.35 -12.95
C LEU A 30 -16.84 8.57 -13.52
N TYR A 31 -17.58 7.84 -12.69
CA TYR A 31 -18.71 7.03 -13.13
C TYR A 31 -19.81 7.87 -13.76
N ALA A 32 -20.13 9.02 -13.18
CA ALA A 32 -21.11 9.96 -13.71
C ALA A 32 -20.65 10.51 -15.06
N HIS A 33 -19.37 10.89 -15.21
CA HIS A 33 -18.83 11.38 -16.48
C HIS A 33 -18.95 10.31 -17.58
N LEU A 34 -18.45 9.10 -17.32
CA LEU A 34 -18.51 8.00 -18.28
C LEU A 34 -19.95 7.63 -18.67
N SER A 35 -20.89 7.70 -17.72
CA SER A 35 -22.30 7.39 -17.97
C SER A 35 -22.96 8.47 -18.82
N VAL A 36 -22.74 9.74 -18.50
CA VAL A 36 -23.26 10.89 -19.28
C VAL A 36 -22.78 10.81 -20.73
N GLU A 37 -21.48 10.59 -20.94
CA GLU A 37 -20.87 10.43 -22.26
C GLU A 37 -21.44 9.23 -23.03
N ARG A 38 -21.56 8.07 -22.36
CA ARG A 38 -22.01 6.83 -23.00
C ARG A 38 -23.47 6.88 -23.46
N PHE A 39 -24.34 7.48 -22.66
CA PHE A 39 -25.78 7.49 -22.90
C PHE A 39 -26.30 8.79 -23.52
N GLY A 40 -25.46 9.83 -23.66
CA GLY A 40 -25.88 11.13 -24.20
C GLY A 40 -26.91 11.86 -23.32
N ILE A 41 -26.99 11.52 -22.03
CA ILE A 41 -27.89 12.16 -21.06
C ILE A 41 -27.07 13.18 -20.27
N GLY A 42 -27.31 14.47 -20.47
CA GLY A 42 -26.45 15.55 -19.94
C GLY A 42 -26.40 15.71 -18.42
N SER A 43 -27.12 14.90 -17.64
CA SER A 43 -27.13 15.00 -16.18
C SER A 43 -27.21 13.65 -15.49
N ALA A 44 -26.55 13.56 -14.35
CA ALA A 44 -26.55 12.41 -13.46
C ALA A 44 -26.73 12.88 -12.01
N ASP A 45 -27.41 12.06 -11.22
CA ASP A 45 -27.41 12.12 -9.76
C ASP A 45 -26.56 10.97 -9.24
N ALA A 46 -25.77 11.21 -8.20
CA ALA A 46 -24.88 10.20 -7.64
C ALA A 46 -24.99 10.09 -6.12
N TYR A 47 -24.92 8.85 -5.63
CA TYR A 47 -25.03 8.54 -4.22
C TYR A 47 -24.04 7.44 -3.83
N LEU A 48 -23.47 7.59 -2.64
CA LEU A 48 -22.83 6.50 -1.92
C LEU A 48 -23.89 5.84 -1.05
N LEU A 49 -24.10 4.53 -1.21
CA LEU A 49 -24.91 3.75 -0.30
C LEU A 49 -24.00 3.05 0.71
N SER A 50 -23.79 3.72 1.85
CA SER A 50 -23.04 3.20 2.98
C SER A 50 -23.92 2.28 3.83
N LEU A 51 -23.39 1.12 4.22
CA LEU A 51 -24.03 0.25 5.21
C LEU A 51 -24.03 0.85 6.63
N ARG A 52 -23.22 1.88 6.88
CA ARG A 52 -23.08 2.54 8.18
C ARG A 52 -23.83 3.87 8.25
N GLU A 53 -23.88 4.62 7.15
CA GLU A 53 -24.43 5.98 7.11
C GLU A 53 -25.69 6.10 6.23
N GLY A 54 -26.06 5.02 5.53
CA GLY A 54 -27.16 5.04 4.59
C GLY A 54 -26.79 5.73 3.28
N LEU A 55 -27.75 6.43 2.68
CA LEU A 55 -27.59 7.05 1.37
C LEU A 55 -26.99 8.46 1.52
N VAL A 56 -25.79 8.67 1.00
CA VAL A 56 -25.05 9.93 1.06
C VAL A 56 -24.96 10.52 -0.35
N PRO A 57 -25.53 11.73 -0.60
CA PRO A 57 -25.46 12.36 -1.91
C PRO A 57 -24.05 12.89 -2.18
N VAL A 58 -23.62 12.82 -3.45
CA VAL A 58 -22.35 13.39 -3.92
C VAL A 58 -22.63 14.35 -5.07
N ASP A 59 -22.05 15.56 -4.99
CA ASP A 59 -22.15 16.54 -6.07
C ASP A 59 -21.35 16.07 -7.29
N VAL A 60 -22.06 15.56 -8.28
CA VAL A 60 -21.53 15.19 -9.58
C VAL A 60 -22.00 16.14 -10.67
N SER A 61 -22.19 17.43 -10.36
CA SER A 61 -22.51 18.46 -11.35
C SER A 61 -21.50 18.46 -12.51
N GLU A 62 -21.91 18.99 -13.66
CA GLU A 62 -21.04 19.06 -14.85
C GLU A 62 -19.72 19.78 -14.55
N GLU A 63 -19.77 20.84 -13.74
CA GLU A 63 -18.59 21.57 -13.29
C GLU A 63 -17.62 20.66 -12.53
N GLN A 64 -18.10 19.91 -11.52
CA GLN A 64 -17.25 19.01 -10.75
C GLN A 64 -16.70 17.88 -11.60
N ARG A 65 -17.53 17.28 -12.48
CA ARG A 65 -17.07 16.22 -13.39
C ARG A 65 -15.97 16.73 -14.32
N ASN A 66 -16.15 17.91 -14.93
CA ASN A 66 -15.16 18.49 -15.84
C ASN A 66 -13.86 18.86 -15.11
N LYS A 67 -13.95 19.37 -13.87
CA LYS A 67 -12.79 19.65 -13.03
C LYS A 67 -12.01 18.36 -12.73
N TYR A 68 -12.69 17.30 -12.32
CA TYR A 68 -12.09 16.00 -12.04
C TYR A 68 -11.42 15.40 -13.28
N VAL A 69 -12.11 15.36 -14.42
CA VAL A 69 -11.57 14.77 -15.67
C VAL A 69 -10.31 15.49 -16.14
N ARG A 70 -10.25 16.83 -16.04
CA ARG A 70 -9.04 17.59 -16.37
C ARG A 70 -7.88 17.20 -15.45
N ARG A 71 -8.11 17.14 -14.14
CA ARG A 71 -7.10 16.69 -13.17
C ARG A 71 -6.60 15.29 -13.50
N ALA A 72 -7.51 14.33 -13.72
CA ALA A 72 -7.16 12.94 -14.02
C ALA A 72 -6.34 12.80 -15.31
N ILE A 73 -6.66 13.57 -16.37
CA ILE A 73 -5.88 13.57 -17.62
C ILE A 73 -4.46 14.11 -17.40
N ASP A 74 -4.31 15.17 -16.61
CA ASP A 74 -2.99 15.74 -16.32
C ASP A 74 -2.14 14.81 -15.43
N GLU A 75 -2.77 14.08 -14.51
CA GLU A 75 -2.13 13.02 -13.72
C GLU A 75 -1.64 11.87 -14.60
N ILE A 76 -2.47 11.37 -15.52
CA ILE A 76 -2.09 10.33 -16.50
C ILE A 76 -0.90 10.80 -17.34
N ARG A 77 -0.95 12.03 -17.86
CA ARG A 77 0.15 12.60 -18.65
C ARG A 77 1.44 12.68 -17.84
N THR A 78 1.34 13.07 -16.57
CA THR A 78 2.50 13.16 -15.67
C THR A 78 3.09 11.77 -15.40
N TYR A 79 2.25 10.75 -15.23
CA TYR A 79 2.67 9.37 -15.08
C TYR A 79 3.39 8.86 -16.35
N ASP A 80 2.79 9.03 -17.52
CA ASP A 80 3.31 8.56 -18.80
C ASP A 80 4.66 9.17 -19.16
N GLN A 81 4.89 10.44 -18.81
CA GLN A 81 6.17 11.11 -19.04
C GLN A 81 7.33 10.52 -18.21
N ARG A 82 7.01 9.80 -17.13
CA ARG A 82 8.03 9.22 -16.23
C ARG A 82 8.31 7.76 -16.53
N VAL A 83 7.35 6.99 -17.02
CA VAL A 83 7.53 5.55 -17.29
C VAL A 83 8.63 5.34 -18.34
N PRO A 84 9.57 4.38 -18.13
CA PRO A 84 9.63 3.36 -17.07
C PRO A 84 10.38 3.77 -15.79
N GLY A 85 10.70 5.06 -15.64
CA GLY A 85 11.40 5.61 -14.49
C GLY A 85 10.59 5.61 -13.18
N PRO A 86 11.26 5.91 -12.06
CA PRO A 86 10.67 5.88 -10.73
C PRO A 86 9.52 6.90 -10.61
N GLN A 87 8.41 6.45 -10.03
CA GLN A 87 7.29 7.31 -9.69
C GLN A 87 7.53 7.97 -8.33
N PRO A 88 7.09 9.23 -8.12
CA PRO A 88 7.16 9.82 -6.80
C PRO A 88 6.27 9.00 -5.85
N ALA A 89 6.79 8.76 -4.67
CA ALA A 89 6.02 8.27 -3.55
C ALA A 89 6.00 9.36 -2.48
N MET A 90 4.90 9.42 -1.74
CA MET A 90 4.78 10.23 -0.53
C MET A 90 4.49 9.26 0.63
N PRO A 91 5.53 8.58 1.16
CA PRO A 91 5.34 7.60 2.22
C PRO A 91 4.72 8.25 3.45
N SER A 92 3.80 7.55 4.10
CA SER A 92 3.27 7.88 5.42
C SER A 92 2.93 6.58 6.14
N GLU A 93 2.92 6.56 7.47
CA GLU A 93 2.59 5.33 8.21
C GLU A 93 1.20 4.79 7.82
N ASP A 94 0.21 5.66 7.73
CA ASP A 94 -1.15 5.29 7.37
C ASP A 94 -1.25 4.69 5.96
N THR A 95 -0.55 5.27 4.98
CA THR A 95 -0.58 4.77 3.60
C THR A 95 0.27 3.51 3.45
N CYS A 96 1.49 3.53 3.99
CA CYS A 96 2.46 2.45 3.87
C CYS A 96 2.06 1.22 4.69
N ARG A 97 1.15 1.34 5.66
CA ARG A 97 0.55 0.19 6.35
C ARG A 97 -0.28 -0.71 5.43
N TRP A 98 -0.80 -0.17 4.31
CA TRP A 98 -1.71 -0.87 3.39
C TRP A 98 -1.22 -0.92 1.92
N CYS A 99 -0.09 -0.30 1.58
CA CYS A 99 0.60 -0.46 0.29
C CYS A 99 1.33 -1.82 0.05
N ASN A 100 0.75 -2.70 -0.78
CA ASN A 100 1.37 -4.01 -1.14
C ASN A 100 2.76 -3.94 -1.79
N HIS A 101 3.20 -2.74 -2.18
CA HIS A 101 4.50 -2.49 -2.82
C HIS A 101 5.52 -1.87 -1.87
N VAL A 102 5.19 -1.72 -0.58
CA VAL A 102 6.03 -1.08 0.43
C VAL A 102 7.43 -1.70 0.48
N CYS A 103 7.55 -3.02 0.31
CA CYS A 103 8.85 -3.70 0.32
C CYS A 103 9.80 -3.25 -0.81
N ALA A 104 9.25 -2.84 -1.96
CA ALA A 104 10.00 -2.43 -3.15
C ALA A 104 10.16 -0.91 -3.31
N CYS A 105 9.51 -0.10 -2.47
CA CYS A 105 9.53 1.36 -2.59
C CYS A 105 10.79 1.95 -1.96
N ASP A 106 11.71 2.49 -2.76
CA ASP A 106 12.94 3.08 -2.21
C ASP A 106 12.68 4.26 -1.26
N GLN A 107 11.68 5.08 -1.57
CA GLN A 107 11.34 6.24 -0.74
C GLN A 107 10.87 5.83 0.67
N VAL A 108 10.13 4.72 0.83
CA VAL A 108 9.77 4.28 2.19
C VAL A 108 11.01 3.84 2.97
N TRP A 109 11.99 3.22 2.31
CA TRP A 109 13.25 2.86 2.95
C TRP A 109 14.04 4.10 3.34
N ASP A 110 14.05 5.15 2.51
CA ASP A 110 14.68 6.43 2.88
C ASP A 110 14.01 7.04 4.11
N GLU A 111 12.68 7.04 4.19
CA GLU A 111 11.92 7.56 5.35
C GLU A 111 12.04 6.70 6.62
N ILE A 112 12.22 5.38 6.48
CA ILE A 112 12.58 4.51 7.61
C ILE A 112 13.99 4.87 8.11
N GLY A 113 14.93 5.09 7.19
CA GLY A 113 16.31 5.48 7.53
C GLY A 113 16.43 6.84 8.21
N SER A 114 15.52 7.77 7.90
CA SER A 114 15.41 9.09 8.54
C SER A 114 14.61 9.06 9.86
N GLY A 115 13.98 7.94 10.20
CA GLY A 115 13.14 7.79 11.38
C GLY A 115 11.76 8.45 11.28
N GLN A 116 11.30 8.83 10.09
CA GLN A 116 9.95 9.39 9.87
C GLN A 116 8.87 8.32 9.81
N ILE A 117 9.21 7.09 9.46
CA ILE A 117 8.32 5.93 9.47
C ILE A 117 8.88 4.87 10.41
N LEU A 118 8.11 4.52 11.44
CA LEU A 118 8.54 3.61 12.50
C LEU A 118 7.96 2.20 12.31
N GLU A 119 6.75 2.09 11.77
CA GLU A 119 6.05 0.81 11.58
C GLU A 119 5.44 0.66 10.18
N PRO A 120 6.26 0.59 9.11
CA PRO A 120 5.74 0.33 7.78
C PRO A 120 5.04 -1.03 7.76
N TRP A 121 3.93 -1.14 7.02
CA TRP A 121 3.16 -2.38 6.97
C TRP A 121 2.65 -2.87 8.35
N GLY A 122 2.59 -1.96 9.34
CA GLY A 122 2.11 -2.23 10.70
C GLY A 122 2.99 -3.19 11.51
N GLY A 123 4.30 -3.21 11.26
CA GLY A 123 5.25 -4.00 12.04
C GLY A 123 6.69 -3.58 11.76
N HIS A 124 7.64 -4.43 12.16
CA HIS A 124 9.05 -4.18 11.90
C HIS A 124 9.39 -4.40 10.43
N ALA A 125 10.34 -3.59 9.96
CA ALA A 125 10.98 -3.74 8.66
C ALA A 125 12.50 -3.63 8.79
N LEU A 126 13.21 -4.32 7.89
CA LEU A 126 14.65 -4.26 7.76
C LEU A 126 15.12 -4.48 6.31
N GLU A 127 16.21 -3.81 5.98
CA GLU A 127 17.03 -3.97 4.79
C GLU A 127 18.43 -4.36 5.26
N GLY A 128 19.02 -5.38 4.64
CA GLY A 128 20.33 -5.85 5.04
C GLY A 128 20.86 -6.99 4.19
N LYS A 129 21.89 -7.65 4.70
CA LYS A 129 22.53 -8.81 4.06
C LYS A 129 22.44 -10.04 4.94
N LEU A 130 22.20 -11.19 4.32
CA LEU A 130 22.29 -12.47 5.01
C LEU A 130 23.72 -12.71 5.50
N LEU A 131 23.85 -13.08 6.77
CA LEU A 131 25.12 -13.48 7.39
C LEU A 131 25.48 -14.93 7.08
N ASP A 132 24.46 -15.75 6.89
CA ASP A 132 24.56 -17.17 6.63
C ASP A 132 23.36 -17.62 5.78
N SER A 133 23.50 -18.72 5.04
CA SER A 133 22.40 -19.26 4.24
C SER A 133 21.20 -19.65 5.13
N PRO A 134 19.94 -19.40 4.70
CA PRO A 134 18.78 -19.74 5.51
C PRO A 134 18.74 -21.21 5.91
N THR A 135 18.47 -21.47 7.19
CA THR A 135 18.38 -22.83 7.72
C THR A 135 16.93 -23.30 7.68
N MET A 136 16.66 -24.42 7.00
CA MET A 136 15.33 -25.03 6.92
C MET A 136 15.12 -26.01 8.07
N ALA A 137 14.04 -25.84 8.83
CA ALA A 137 13.60 -26.78 9.85
C ALA A 137 12.71 -27.88 9.23
N ARG A 138 12.44 -28.94 10.01
CA ARG A 138 11.65 -30.11 9.57
C ARG A 138 10.17 -29.81 9.33
N ASN A 139 9.69 -28.65 9.74
CA ASN A 139 8.31 -28.17 9.57
C ASN A 139 8.13 -27.25 8.36
N ASP A 140 9.07 -27.27 7.41
CA ASP A 140 9.09 -26.41 6.20
C ASP A 140 9.14 -24.90 6.48
N LEU A 141 9.49 -24.51 7.71
CA LEU A 141 9.83 -23.14 8.08
C LEU A 141 11.34 -22.98 8.09
N SER A 142 11.80 -21.75 7.87
CA SER A 142 13.20 -21.40 7.84
C SER A 142 13.51 -20.23 8.76
N ALA A 143 14.79 -20.15 9.13
CA ALA A 143 15.35 -19.02 9.85
C ALA A 143 16.53 -18.42 9.07
N ALA A 144 16.68 -17.11 9.13
CA ALA A 144 17.78 -16.38 8.50
C ALA A 144 18.36 -15.34 9.46
N ARG A 145 19.68 -15.20 9.45
CA ARG A 145 20.39 -14.14 10.19
C ARG A 145 20.79 -13.04 9.23
N ILE A 146 20.49 -11.81 9.59
CA ILE A 146 20.66 -10.64 8.71
C ILE A 146 21.40 -9.56 9.47
N ARG A 147 22.45 -9.02 8.85
CA ARG A 147 23.05 -7.76 9.28
C ARG A 147 22.24 -6.61 8.73
N VAL A 148 21.59 -5.88 9.62
CA VAL A 148 20.70 -4.77 9.23
C VAL A 148 21.54 -3.55 8.84
N GLU A 149 21.33 -3.09 7.61
CA GLU A 149 21.92 -1.85 7.07
C GLU A 149 20.96 -0.67 7.28
N ARG A 150 19.65 -0.93 7.18
CA ARG A 150 18.58 0.07 7.37
C ARG A 150 17.33 -0.61 7.91
N GLY A 151 16.56 0.05 8.77
CA GLY A 151 15.32 -0.55 9.25
C GLY A 151 14.81 0.06 10.54
N THR A 152 13.72 -0.53 11.02
CA THR A 152 13.08 -0.24 12.31
C THR A 152 13.80 -0.90 13.50
N VAL A 153 14.81 -1.72 13.21
CA VAL A 153 15.67 -2.44 14.14
C VAL A 153 17.12 -2.27 13.69
N THR A 154 18.09 -2.55 14.56
CA THR A 154 19.51 -2.38 14.26
C THR A 154 20.33 -3.59 14.69
N GLY A 155 21.53 -3.74 14.11
CA GLY A 155 22.47 -4.82 14.42
C GLY A 155 22.21 -6.10 13.64
N ASP A 156 22.69 -7.22 14.19
CA ASP A 156 22.48 -8.55 13.61
C ASP A 156 21.18 -9.12 14.18
N VAL A 157 20.22 -9.46 13.31
CA VAL A 157 18.87 -9.89 13.66
C VAL A 157 18.60 -11.29 13.12
N THR A 158 17.95 -12.14 13.92
CA THR A 158 17.45 -13.44 13.48
C THR A 158 15.97 -13.32 13.15
N ILE A 159 15.59 -13.76 11.95
CA ILE A 159 14.20 -13.90 11.54
C ILE A 159 13.82 -15.38 11.55
N SER A 160 12.79 -15.75 12.29
CA SER A 160 12.22 -17.10 12.33
C SER A 160 10.92 -17.22 11.53
N ASP A 161 10.43 -18.44 11.40
CA ASP A 161 9.12 -18.80 10.85
C ASP A 161 8.91 -18.41 9.38
N ILE A 162 10.00 -18.19 8.63
CA ILE A 162 9.93 -17.80 7.22
C ILE A 162 9.49 -19.03 6.40
N PRO A 163 8.40 -18.95 5.61
CA PRO A 163 7.99 -20.05 4.76
C PRO A 163 9.06 -20.41 3.74
N ARG A 164 9.08 -21.66 3.26
CA ARG A 164 10.08 -22.15 2.29
C ARG A 164 10.23 -21.31 1.01
N GLY A 165 9.15 -20.70 0.52
CA GLY A 165 9.14 -19.96 -0.75
C GLY A 165 10.07 -18.73 -0.74
N PRO A 166 9.86 -17.76 0.16
CA PRO A 166 10.66 -16.53 0.26
C PRO A 166 12.18 -16.70 0.37
N THR A 167 12.66 -17.80 0.95
CA THR A 167 14.11 -18.05 1.12
C THR A 167 14.74 -18.85 -0.01
N GLY A 168 13.96 -19.27 -1.00
CA GLY A 168 14.44 -20.09 -2.11
C GLY A 168 15.52 -19.35 -2.92
N GLY A 169 16.72 -19.91 -2.97
CA GLY A 169 17.84 -19.34 -3.74
C GLY A 169 18.63 -18.24 -3.02
N LEU A 170 18.30 -17.91 -1.76
CA LEU A 170 19.12 -17.00 -0.97
C LEU A 170 20.35 -17.71 -0.41
N SER A 171 21.47 -16.99 -0.35
CA SER A 171 22.72 -17.46 0.24
C SER A 171 23.29 -16.41 1.17
N GLU A 172 24.36 -16.75 1.88
CA GLU A 172 25.21 -15.77 2.54
C GLU A 172 25.53 -14.60 1.58
N GLY A 173 25.47 -13.38 2.11
CA GLY A 173 25.73 -12.15 1.38
C GLY A 173 24.57 -11.60 0.55
N SER A 174 23.51 -12.38 0.29
CA SER A 174 22.34 -11.90 -0.48
C SER A 174 21.70 -10.68 0.20
N ARG A 175 21.33 -9.67 -0.58
CA ARG A 175 20.63 -8.47 -0.10
C ARG A 175 19.14 -8.73 0.00
N VAL A 176 18.55 -8.36 1.13
CA VAL A 176 17.11 -8.52 1.37
C VAL A 176 16.48 -7.28 1.98
N ARG A 177 15.22 -7.07 1.63
CA ARG A 177 14.28 -6.14 2.25
C ARG A 177 13.11 -6.96 2.76
N ILE A 178 12.71 -6.72 4.00
CA ILE A 178 11.65 -7.47 4.67
C ILE A 178 10.78 -6.50 5.45
N VAL A 179 9.46 -6.63 5.33
CA VAL A 179 8.46 -5.79 6.02
C VAL A 179 7.45 -6.66 6.76
N GLY A 180 6.72 -6.08 7.70
CA GLY A 180 5.62 -6.75 8.39
C GLY A 180 6.05 -7.82 9.39
N LEU A 181 7.24 -7.69 9.96
CA LEU A 181 7.77 -8.61 10.97
C LEU A 181 7.20 -8.29 12.36
N ARG A 182 7.15 -9.31 13.23
CA ARG A 182 6.74 -9.16 14.63
C ARG A 182 7.93 -9.45 15.55
N GLN A 183 8.10 -8.65 16.60
CA GLN A 183 9.12 -8.95 17.60
C GLN A 183 8.75 -10.19 18.42
N ILE A 184 9.71 -11.08 18.62
CA ILE A 184 9.59 -12.23 19.52
C ILE A 184 9.84 -11.70 20.92
N ARG A 185 8.89 -11.94 21.84
CA ARG A 185 9.05 -11.54 23.24
C ARG A 185 10.30 -12.24 23.80
N ASP A 186 11.10 -11.49 24.56
CA ASP A 186 12.32 -11.92 25.27
C ASP A 186 13.62 -11.98 24.44
N GLU A 187 13.59 -11.77 23.12
CA GLU A 187 14.80 -11.69 22.29
C GLU A 187 14.91 -10.32 21.63
N ALA A 188 15.81 -9.46 22.15
CA ALA A 188 16.03 -8.11 21.62
C ALA A 188 16.42 -8.08 20.13
N GLN A 189 16.88 -9.21 19.58
CA GLN A 189 17.31 -9.38 18.19
C GLN A 189 16.53 -10.49 17.44
N GLY A 190 15.41 -10.94 17.99
CA GLY A 190 14.55 -11.97 17.40
C GLY A 190 13.28 -11.37 16.79
N LEU A 191 13.10 -11.58 15.48
CA LEU A 191 11.87 -11.25 14.76
C LEU A 191 11.24 -12.52 14.18
N ALA A 192 9.92 -12.55 14.07
CA ALA A 192 9.18 -13.64 13.47
C ALA A 192 8.43 -13.16 12.23
N TRP A 193 8.42 -14.01 11.20
CA TRP A 193 7.53 -13.89 10.06
C TRP A 193 6.07 -13.97 10.50
N VAL A 194 5.22 -13.15 9.89
CA VAL A 194 3.77 -13.15 10.12
C VAL A 194 3.10 -13.59 8.83
N GLU A 195 2.43 -14.75 8.87
CA GLU A 195 1.73 -15.29 7.71
C GLU A 195 0.76 -14.27 7.11
N ARG A 196 0.74 -14.15 5.77
CA ARG A 196 -0.09 -13.22 4.99
C ARG A 196 0.16 -11.73 5.23
N LYS A 197 1.12 -11.39 6.09
CA LYS A 197 1.53 -10.00 6.33
C LYS A 197 2.95 -9.77 5.88
N SER A 198 3.91 -10.57 6.32
CA SER A 198 5.31 -10.31 5.96
C SER A 198 5.56 -10.48 4.46
N GLN A 199 6.44 -9.65 3.92
CA GLN A 199 6.92 -9.74 2.54
C GLN A 199 8.43 -9.67 2.54
N LEU A 200 9.05 -10.36 1.57
CA LEU A 200 10.49 -10.35 1.36
C LEU A 200 10.75 -10.02 -0.11
N LEU A 201 11.65 -9.07 -0.33
CA LEU A 201 12.24 -8.78 -1.62
C LEU A 201 13.74 -9.05 -1.53
N ALA A 202 14.23 -9.94 -2.39
CA ALA A 202 15.65 -10.22 -2.52
C ALA A 202 16.18 -9.56 -3.80
N SER A 203 17.36 -8.96 -3.68
CA SER A 203 18.13 -8.51 -4.83
C SER A 203 19.37 -9.40 -4.96
N PRO A 204 19.78 -9.75 -6.20
CA PRO A 204 21.02 -10.49 -6.43
C PRO A 204 22.26 -9.76 -5.89
#